data_AF-A0A165M8P4-F1
#
_entry.id   AF-A0A165M8P4-F1
#
_cell.length_a   1.000
_cell.length_b   1.000
_cell.length_c   1.000
_cell.angle_alpha   90.00
_cell.angle_beta   90.00
_cell.angle_gamma   90.00
#
_symmetry.space_group_name_H-M   'P 1'
#
loop_
_entity.id
_entity.type
_entity.pdbx_description
1 polymer ?
#
loop_
_entity_poly.entity_id
_entity_poly.type
_entity_poly.pdbx_seq_one_letter_code
_entity_poly.pdbx_strand_id
1 'polypeptide(L)'
;MSHEENVIRGHKAALSNPRVSDEAKEHSAAVISEFEKSNNATTTREGEIHEHRVLGGYKATLNNPNTSDEAKQKAEAVLEEHGVRV
;
A
#
# COMPACT_ATOMS: atom_id res chain seq x y z
N MET A 1 11.11 4.94 7.33
CA MET A 1 12.03 5.37 6.25
C MET A 1 12.87 4.16 5.91
N SER A 2 12.56 3.53 4.78
CA SER A 2 13.29 2.34 4.33
C SER A 2 14.70 2.73 3.85
N HIS A 3 15.64 1.79 3.85
CA HIS A 3 16.98 2.02 3.31
C HIS A 3 16.90 2.38 1.82
N GLU A 4 16.08 1.64 1.06
CA GLU A 4 15.86 1.87 -0.36
C GLU A 4 15.31 3.27 -0.70
N GLU A 5 14.37 3.83 0.06
CA GLU A 5 13.86 5.20 -0.20
C GLU A 5 14.98 6.24 -0.19
N ASN A 6 15.94 6.08 0.73
CA ASN A 6 17.08 6.99 0.84
C ASN A 6 18.06 6.82 -0.33
N VAL A 7 18.27 5.58 -0.79
CA VAL A 7 19.10 5.27 -1.96
C VAL A 7 18.51 5.89 -3.23
N ILE A 8 17.20 5.74 -3.42
CA ILE A 8 16.47 6.27 -4.58
C ILE A 8 16.47 7.79 -4.60
N ARG A 9 16.34 8.42 -3.43
CA ARG A 9 16.52 9.88 -3.30
C ARG A 9 17.91 10.33 -3.74
N GLY A 10 18.95 9.55 -3.45
CA GLY A 10 20.31 9.78 -3.91
C GLY A 10 20.44 9.70 -5.45
N HIS A 11 19.89 8.66 -6.07
CA HIS A 11 19.85 8.53 -7.53
C HIS A 11 19.09 9.68 -8.19
N LYS A 12 18.00 10.15 -7.58
CA LYS A 12 17.24 11.31 -8.07
C LYS A 12 18.04 12.60 -8.02
N ALA A 13 18.88 12.77 -7.00
CA ALA A 13 19.81 13.89 -6.92
C ALA A 13 20.91 13.80 -7.99
N ALA A 14 21.40 12.59 -8.29
CA ALA A 14 22.40 12.37 -9.34
C ALA A 14 21.88 12.76 -10.73
N LEU A 15 20.60 12.50 -11.04
CA LEU A 15 19.96 12.91 -12.30
C LEU A 15 19.97 14.43 -12.53
N SER A 16 19.83 15.22 -11.45
CA SER A 16 19.81 16.69 -11.54
C SER A 16 21.20 17.32 -11.47
N ASN A 17 22.25 16.55 -11.18
CA ASN A 17 23.59 17.07 -11.02
C ASN A 17 24.31 17.18 -12.38
N PRO A 18 24.68 18.39 -12.84
CA PRO A 18 25.35 18.58 -14.12
C PRO A 18 26.77 18.00 -14.19
N ARG A 19 27.37 17.65 -13.05
CA ARG A 19 28.70 17.01 -12.98
C ARG A 19 28.67 15.49 -13.17
N VAL A 20 27.48 14.90 -13.27
CA VAL A 20 27.31 13.45 -13.46
C VAL A 20 27.26 13.17 -14.97
N SER A 21 27.95 12.11 -15.40
CA SER A 21 27.95 11.67 -16.79
C SER A 21 26.58 11.16 -17.22
N ASP A 22 26.29 11.20 -18.51
CA ASP A 22 24.99 10.78 -19.02
C ASP A 22 24.74 9.27 -18.83
N GLU A 23 25.79 8.44 -18.96
CA GLU A 23 25.73 7.00 -18.65
C GLU A 23 25.34 6.74 -17.17
N ALA A 24 25.89 7.51 -16.23
CA ALA A 24 25.55 7.39 -14.81
C ALA A 24 24.12 7.88 -14.50
N LYS A 25 23.61 8.84 -15.28
CA LYS A 25 22.21 9.28 -15.20
C LYS A 25 21.27 8.21 -15.74
N GLU A 26 21.57 7.60 -16.88
CA GLU A 26 20.77 6.51 -17.44
C GLU A 26 20.64 5.34 -16.45
N HIS A 27 21.75 4.92 -15.85
CA HIS A 27 21.73 3.89 -14.81
C HIS A 27 20.88 4.31 -13.60
N SER A 28 21.03 5.56 -13.14
CA SER A 28 20.23 6.08 -12.02
C SER A 28 18.74 6.13 -12.33
N ALA A 29 18.36 6.49 -13.56
CA ALA A 29 16.98 6.49 -14.02
C ALA A 29 16.38 5.07 -14.07
N ALA A 30 17.16 4.09 -14.55
CA ALA A 30 16.74 2.69 -14.57
C ALA A 30 16.45 2.14 -13.15
N VAL A 31 17.34 2.42 -12.19
CA VAL A 31 17.16 2.01 -10.79
C VAL A 31 15.92 2.65 -10.17
N ILE A 32 15.65 3.93 -10.44
CA ILE A 32 14.44 4.62 -9.95
C ILE A 32 13.19 3.97 -10.52
N SER A 33 13.15 3.69 -11.83
CA SER A 33 11.98 3.11 -12.49
C SER A 33 11.64 1.71 -11.96
N GLU A 34 12.65 0.85 -11.75
CA GLU A 34 12.47 -0.48 -11.18
C GLU A 34 11.93 -0.41 -9.74
N PHE A 35 12.43 0.53 -8.94
CA PHE A 35 11.96 0.74 -7.58
C PHE A 35 10.52 1.27 -7.55
N GLU A 36 10.15 2.22 -8.41
CA GLU A 36 8.78 2.72 -8.49
C GLU A 36 7.80 1.61 -8.89
N LYS A 37 8.19 0.75 -9.84
CA LYS A 37 7.39 -0.40 -10.27
C LYS A 37 7.19 -1.40 -9.14
N SER A 38 8.24 -1.71 -8.39
CA SER A 38 8.15 -2.63 -7.25
C SER A 38 7.37 -2.06 -6.07
N ASN A 39 7.52 -0.77 -5.74
CA ASN A 39 6.75 -0.13 -4.67
C ASN A 39 5.26 -0.04 -5.00
N ASN A 40 4.91 0.34 -6.24
CA ASN A 40 3.51 0.39 -6.64
C ASN A 40 2.84 -0.99 -6.50
N ALA A 41 3.56 -2.06 -6.86
CA ALA A 41 3.10 -3.44 -6.67
C ALA A 41 2.98 -3.86 -5.20
N THR A 42 3.71 -3.22 -4.28
CA THR A 42 3.60 -3.45 -2.83
C THR A 42 2.44 -2.66 -2.24
N THR A 43 2.31 -1.38 -2.58
CA THR A 43 1.23 -0.50 -2.08
C THR A 43 -0.16 -1.03 -2.45
N THR A 44 -0.32 -1.55 -3.68
CA THR A 44 -1.57 -2.20 -4.11
C THR A 44 -1.92 -3.42 -3.26
N ARG A 45 -0.94 -4.31 -3.00
CA ARG A 45 -1.15 -5.49 -2.14
C ARG A 45 -1.38 -5.13 -0.68
N GLU A 46 -0.68 -4.14 -0.14
CA GLU A 46 -0.85 -3.70 1.24
C GLU A 46 -2.23 -3.08 1.49
N GLY A 47 -2.74 -2.30 0.52
CA GLY A 47 -4.10 -1.76 0.55
C GLY A 47 -5.15 -2.88 0.58
N GLU A 48 -5.05 -3.84 -0.35
CA GLU A 48 -5.96 -4.99 -0.42
C GLU A 48 -5.91 -5.86 0.85
N ILE A 49 -4.72 -6.11 1.40
CA ILE A 49 -4.55 -6.87 2.65
C ILE A 49 -5.17 -6.12 3.83
N HIS A 50 -5.00 -4.80 3.91
CA HIS A 50 -5.59 -3.99 4.97
C HIS A 50 -7.11 -4.06 4.91
N GLU A 51 -7.68 -3.84 3.73
CA GLU A 51 -9.12 -3.90 3.49
C GLU A 51 -9.69 -5.29 3.84
N HIS A 52 -9.05 -6.37 3.38
CA HIS A 52 -9.48 -7.73 3.70
C HIS A 52 -9.44 -8.03 5.21
N ARG A 53 -8.44 -7.53 5.94
CA ARG A 53 -8.36 -7.68 7.41
C ARG A 53 -9.48 -6.91 8.12
N VAL A 54 -9.78 -5.69 7.65
CA VAL A 54 -10.85 -4.85 8.18
C VAL A 54 -12.21 -5.54 7.99
N LEU A 55 -12.50 -6.02 6.78
CA LEU A 55 -13.73 -6.75 6.45
C LEU A 55 -13.83 -8.06 7.27
N GLY A 56 -12.73 -8.79 7.45
CA GLY A 56 -12.68 -9.96 8.32
C GLY A 56 -13.02 -9.62 9.78
N GLY A 57 -12.56 -8.47 10.29
CA GLY A 57 -12.92 -7.96 11.61
C GLY A 57 -14.41 -7.69 11.76
N TYR A 58 -15.01 -6.98 10.80
CA TYR A 58 -16.45 -6.74 10.79
C TYR A 58 -17.26 -8.05 10.73
N LYS A 59 -16.82 -9.02 9.92
CA LYS A 59 -17.46 -10.34 9.87
C LYS A 59 -17.38 -11.07 11.22
N ALA A 60 -16.29 -10.90 11.97
CA ALA A 60 -16.17 -11.44 13.32
C ALA A 60 -17.14 -10.74 14.30
N THR A 61 -17.34 -9.42 14.18
CA THR A 61 -18.29 -8.68 15.03
C THR A 61 -19.74 -9.13 14.86
N LEU A 62 -20.13 -9.54 13.66
CA LEU A 62 -21.47 -10.11 13.39
C LEU A 62 -21.69 -11.45 14.09
N ASN A 63 -20.67 -12.31 14.08
CA ASN A 63 -20.75 -13.66 14.67
C ASN A 63 -20.53 -13.67 16.18
N ASN A 64 -19.96 -12.61 16.76
CA ASN A 64 -19.70 -12.55 18.19
C ASN A 64 -21.02 -12.31 18.97
N PRO A 65 -21.41 -13.19 19.90
CA PRO A 65 -22.64 -13.01 20.68
C PRO A 65 -22.54 -11.88 21.72
N ASN A 66 -21.33 -11.42 22.05
CA ASN A 66 -21.09 -10.36 23.04
C ASN A 66 -21.06 -8.94 22.42
N THR A 67 -21.26 -8.81 21.11
CA THR A 67 -21.34 -7.50 20.43
C THR A 67 -22.76 -6.97 20.47
N SER A 68 -22.91 -5.65 20.65
CA SER A 68 -24.21 -4.98 20.61
C SER A 68 -24.84 -5.01 19.22
N ASP A 69 -26.17 -4.94 19.16
CA ASP A 69 -26.92 -4.97 17.91
C ASP A 69 -26.57 -3.78 17.00
N GLU A 70 -26.34 -2.59 17.57
CA GLU A 70 -25.87 -1.41 16.83
C GLU A 70 -24.51 -1.64 16.17
N ALA A 71 -23.59 -2.31 16.86
CA ALA A 71 -22.27 -2.64 16.31
C ALA A 71 -22.38 -3.64 15.16
N LYS A 72 -23.32 -4.60 15.26
CA LYS A 72 -23.60 -5.57 14.20
C LYS A 72 -24.20 -4.90 12.96
N GLN A 73 -25.21 -4.04 13.13
CA GLN A 73 -25.79 -3.30 12.01
C GLN A 73 -24.75 -2.46 11.27
N LYS A 74 -23.86 -1.79 12.02
CA LYS A 74 -22.75 -1.03 11.42
C LYS A 74 -21.77 -1.93 10.66
N ALA A 75 -21.44 -3.09 11.22
CA ALA A 75 -20.56 -4.06 10.57
C ALA A 75 -21.18 -4.63 9.27
N GLU A 76 -22.48 -4.92 9.29
CA GLU A 76 -23.25 -5.38 8.14
C GLU A 76 -23.28 -4.32 7.02
N ALA A 77 -23.58 -3.07 7.35
CA ALA A 77 -23.58 -1.96 6.39
C ALA A 77 -22.21 -1.78 5.71
N VAL A 78 -21.11 -1.84 6.48
CA VAL A 78 -19.76 -1.73 5.93
C VAL A 78 -19.43 -2.91 5.02
N LEU A 79 -19.84 -4.13 5.38
CA LEU A 79 -19.61 -5.32 4.55
C LEU A 79 -20.42 -5.26 3.25
N GLU A 80 -21.66 -4.79 3.30
CA GLU A 80 -22.50 -4.61 2.12
C GLU A 80 -21.98 -3.52 1.18
N GLU A 81 -21.53 -2.38 1.73
CA GLU A 81 -20.89 -1.29 0.96
C GLU A 81 -19.65 -1.79 0.18
N HIS A 82 -18.89 -2.70 0.77
CA HIS A 82 -17.71 -3.30 0.15
C HIS A 82 -18.03 -4.56 -0.68
N GLY A 83 -19.32 -4.86 -0.91
CA GLY A 83 -19.76 -6.00 -1.72
C GLY A 83 -19.50 -7.37 -1.09
N VAL A 84 -19.20 -7.42 0.21
CA VAL A 84 -18.98 -8.66 0.95
C VAL A 84 -20.32 -9.18 1.45
N ARG A 85 -20.77 -10.31 0.89
CA ARG A 85 -21.98 -10.98 1.36
C ARG A 85 -21.76 -11.61 2.73
N VAL A 86 -22.57 -11.19 3.70
CA VAL A 86 -22.61 -11.70 5.08
C VAL A 86 -23.67 -12.76 5.28
#